data_AF-A0A1Z5KIZ7-F1
#
_entry.id   AF-A0A1Z5KIZ7-F1
#
_cell.length_a   1.000
_cell.length_b   1.000
_cell.length_c   1.000
_cell.angle_alpha   90.00
_cell.angle_beta   90.00
_cell.angle_gamma   90.00
#
_symmetry.space_group_name_H-M   'P 1'
#
loop_
_entity.id
_entity.type
_entity.pdbx_description
1 polymer ?
#
loop_
_entity_poly.entity_id
_entity_poly.type
_entity_poly.pdbx_seq_one_letter_code
_entity_poly.pdbx_strand_id
1 'polypeptide(L)'
;MKLILKNLLLSSLLAFALANDEETNSQQFLRKLQTAAKIVSKTSNLGLCEGDCSNDASCRGDLVCHQRNAGDSAPGCSLTSNQRKSRADFCVAARGGSPNPAPAASPVRSPPTGGGGGGGNSFALKLYWQSDYYWQEEKKERKWCLNCKGGCNPGSEIAIYDCADSPTQWQFVSRGPNEVQIKVANRDVCIQEKAGNDLELEKCDSSNQKQRFIASGGSFNDRRFEVSPKQRRGWCMTQRHHPRTNEAVNIEPCTTARRGDTSYWNKY
;
A
#
# COMPACT_ATOMS: atom_id res chain seq x y z
N MET A 1 78.14 18.42 -17.15
CA MET A 1 76.85 18.83 -16.54
C MET A 1 75.59 18.50 -17.36
N LYS A 2 75.66 17.79 -18.51
CA LYS A 2 74.47 17.37 -19.28
C LYS A 2 74.09 15.88 -19.13
N LEU A 3 74.94 15.08 -18.48
CA LEU A 3 74.71 13.63 -18.29
C LEU A 3 73.99 13.31 -16.96
N ILE A 4 74.14 14.16 -15.94
CA ILE A 4 73.52 13.95 -14.61
C ILE A 4 72.01 14.31 -14.63
N LEU A 5 71.61 15.33 -15.43
CA LEU A 5 70.19 15.66 -15.60
C LEU A 5 69.40 14.57 -16.36
N LYS A 6 70.04 13.83 -17.28
CA LYS A 6 69.36 12.75 -18.02
C LYS A 6 69.02 11.55 -17.12
N ASN A 7 69.85 11.25 -16.12
CA ASN A 7 69.59 10.16 -15.19
C ASN A 7 68.51 10.48 -14.15
N LEU A 8 68.39 11.72 -13.67
CA LEU A 8 67.28 12.12 -12.79
C LEU A 8 65.93 12.11 -13.53
N LEU A 9 65.92 12.51 -14.81
CA LEU A 9 64.71 12.45 -15.64
C LEU A 9 64.31 10.99 -15.91
N LEU A 10 65.26 10.10 -16.24
CA LEU A 10 64.95 8.67 -16.43
C LEU A 10 64.45 7.99 -15.15
N SER A 11 65.05 8.28 -13.98
CA SER A 11 64.59 7.69 -12.71
C SER A 11 63.19 8.18 -12.30
N SER A 12 62.86 9.44 -12.62
CA SER A 12 61.53 9.99 -12.39
C SER A 12 60.49 9.40 -13.36
N LEU A 13 60.82 9.25 -14.65
CA LEU A 13 59.95 8.61 -15.64
C LEU A 13 59.72 7.12 -15.36
N LEU A 14 60.71 6.39 -14.83
CA LEU A 14 60.55 5.00 -14.41
C LEU A 14 59.65 4.86 -13.17
N ALA A 15 59.73 5.80 -12.22
CA ALA A 15 58.82 5.85 -11.07
C ALA A 15 57.38 6.20 -11.47
N PHE A 16 57.18 7.02 -12.51
CA PHE A 16 55.86 7.30 -13.09
C PHE A 16 55.30 6.13 -13.92
N ALA A 17 56.16 5.33 -14.56
CA ALA A 17 55.76 4.16 -15.34
C ALA A 17 55.41 2.94 -14.46
N LEU A 18 56.02 2.79 -13.28
CA LEU A 18 55.63 1.75 -12.30
C LEU A 18 54.37 2.11 -11.49
N ALA A 19 53.89 3.35 -11.58
CA ALA A 19 52.66 3.79 -10.93
C ALA A 19 51.40 3.62 -11.81
N ASN A 20 51.57 3.20 -13.07
CA ASN A 20 50.49 3.07 -14.05
C ASN A 20 50.55 1.71 -14.74
N ASP A 21 49.98 0.69 -14.09
CA ASP A 21 49.03 -0.27 -14.66
C ASP A 21 49.02 -1.56 -13.83
N GLU A 22 47.93 -1.75 -13.10
CA GLU A 22 47.07 -2.94 -13.17
C GLU A 22 45.98 -2.78 -12.11
N GLU A 23 44.97 -1.98 -12.42
CA GLU A 23 43.70 -2.07 -11.70
C GLU A 23 43.13 -3.46 -12.05
N THR A 24 43.37 -4.44 -11.16
CA THR A 24 42.95 -5.83 -11.35
C THR A 24 41.52 -5.90 -11.87
N ASN A 25 41.22 -6.86 -12.74
CA ASN A 25 39.88 -7.04 -13.32
C ASN A 25 38.78 -7.09 -12.23
N SER A 26 39.13 -7.56 -11.03
CA SER A 26 38.31 -7.53 -9.81
C SER A 26 38.10 -6.13 -9.23
N GLN A 27 39.11 -5.27 -9.15
CA GLN A 27 38.94 -3.88 -8.72
C GLN A 27 38.15 -3.05 -9.73
N GLN A 28 38.38 -3.27 -11.02
CA GLN A 28 37.60 -2.62 -12.07
C GLN A 28 36.14 -3.11 -12.07
N PHE A 29 35.90 -4.39 -11.79
CA PHE A 29 34.57 -4.96 -11.57
C PHE A 29 33.90 -4.40 -10.32
N LEU A 30 34.62 -4.26 -9.19
CA LEU A 30 34.09 -3.64 -7.97
C LEU A 30 33.76 -2.16 -8.18
N ARG A 31 34.57 -1.39 -8.91
CA ARG A 31 34.23 -0.02 -9.28
C ARG A 31 33.05 0.06 -10.22
N LYS A 32 32.93 -0.86 -11.18
CA LYS A 32 31.75 -0.98 -12.07
C LYS A 32 30.50 -1.38 -11.29
N LEU A 33 30.61 -2.26 -10.28
CA LEU A 33 29.52 -2.61 -9.36
C LEU A 33 29.15 -1.46 -8.42
N GLN A 34 30.13 -0.73 -7.88
CA GLN A 34 29.90 0.45 -7.05
C GLN A 34 29.26 1.59 -7.86
N THR A 35 29.69 1.77 -9.12
CA THR A 35 29.10 2.73 -10.06
C THR A 35 27.71 2.29 -10.51
N ALA A 36 27.49 0.99 -10.76
CA ALA A 36 26.17 0.43 -11.05
C ALA A 36 25.23 0.53 -9.84
N ALA A 37 25.69 0.28 -8.61
CA ALA A 37 24.92 0.49 -7.38
C ALA A 37 24.58 1.98 -7.18
N LYS A 38 25.46 2.89 -7.58
CA LYS A 38 25.23 4.35 -7.57
C LYS A 38 24.29 4.81 -8.68
N ILE A 39 24.22 4.09 -9.80
CA ILE A 39 23.30 4.36 -10.93
C ILE A 39 21.91 3.76 -10.69
N VAL A 40 21.80 2.62 -10.01
CA VAL A 40 20.51 2.02 -9.59
C VAL A 40 19.78 2.88 -8.55
N SER A 41 20.50 3.75 -7.82
CA SER A 41 19.94 4.71 -6.86
C SER A 41 19.31 5.97 -7.50
N LYS A 42 19.54 6.22 -8.80
CA LYS A 42 19.17 7.50 -9.43
C LYS A 42 17.95 7.38 -10.34
N THR A 43 16.80 7.06 -9.74
CA THR A 43 15.43 7.53 -10.05
C THR A 43 14.45 6.69 -9.22
N SER A 44 14.59 6.75 -7.91
CA SER A 44 13.58 6.19 -7.03
C SER A 44 12.38 7.15 -7.04
N ASN A 45 11.19 6.62 -7.39
CA ASN A 45 9.90 7.32 -7.30
C ASN A 45 9.10 6.67 -6.15
N LEU A 46 9.76 6.59 -4.98
CA LEU A 46 9.33 5.77 -3.85
C LEU A 46 8.11 6.39 -3.17
N GLY A 47 7.09 5.58 -2.96
CA GLY A 47 5.88 5.95 -2.25
C GLY A 47 6.07 6.05 -0.73
N LEU A 48 5.01 6.46 -0.04
CA LEU A 48 4.99 6.53 1.42
C LEU A 48 5.31 5.15 2.02
N CYS A 49 6.26 5.11 2.96
CA CYS A 49 6.76 3.91 3.62
C CYS A 49 7.48 2.92 2.69
N GLU A 50 7.91 3.36 1.51
CA GLU A 50 8.86 2.62 0.68
C GLU A 50 10.30 3.00 1.04
N GLY A 51 11.19 2.01 0.92
CA GLY A 51 12.51 2.02 1.53
C GLY A 51 13.66 2.37 0.58
N ASP A 52 14.85 2.58 1.14
CA ASP A 52 16.13 2.83 0.47
C ASP A 52 16.18 4.15 -0.32
N CYS A 53 15.40 5.15 0.12
CA CYS A 53 15.54 6.51 -0.38
C CYS A 53 16.92 7.07 -0.01
N SER A 54 17.58 7.77 -0.92
CA SER A 54 18.91 8.36 -0.66
C SER A 54 18.82 9.84 -0.28
N ASN A 55 17.78 10.53 -0.77
CA ASN A 55 17.41 11.91 -0.46
C ASN A 55 15.93 12.13 -0.84
N ASP A 56 15.40 13.33 -0.60
CA ASP A 56 13.99 13.64 -0.87
C ASP A 56 13.59 13.44 -2.33
N ALA A 57 14.51 13.63 -3.29
CA ALA A 57 14.23 13.41 -4.71
C ALA A 57 14.09 11.92 -5.08
N SER A 58 14.43 11.00 -4.16
CA SER A 58 14.10 9.56 -4.26
C SER A 58 12.64 9.28 -3.90
N CYS A 59 11.93 10.24 -3.32
CA CYS A 59 10.56 10.07 -2.86
C CYS A 59 9.57 10.74 -3.82
N ARG A 60 8.38 10.16 -3.93
CA ARG A 60 7.32 10.64 -4.83
C ARG A 60 6.68 11.91 -4.28
N GLY A 61 6.57 12.94 -5.11
CA GLY A 61 5.83 14.16 -4.77
C GLY A 61 6.50 14.91 -3.61
N ASP A 62 5.71 15.25 -2.59
CA ASP A 62 6.16 16.04 -1.43
C ASP A 62 6.64 15.18 -0.24
N LEU A 63 6.92 13.89 -0.49
CA LEU A 63 7.47 12.99 0.52
C LEU A 63 8.94 13.31 0.78
N VAL A 64 9.37 13.15 2.03
CA VAL A 64 10.75 13.38 2.46
C VAL A 64 11.40 12.06 2.83
N CYS A 65 12.69 11.93 2.53
CA CYS A 65 13.46 10.76 2.90
C CYS A 65 13.84 10.82 4.38
N HIS A 66 13.25 9.95 5.17
CA HIS A 66 13.60 9.79 6.57
C HIS A 66 14.75 8.80 6.73
N GLN A 67 15.95 9.36 6.85
CA GLN A 67 17.14 8.58 7.18
C GLN A 67 17.08 8.08 8.61
N ARG A 68 17.35 6.80 8.83
CA ARG A 68 17.23 6.17 10.16
C ARG A 68 18.23 5.04 10.38
N ASN A 69 18.48 4.65 11.63
CA ASN A 69 19.27 3.47 11.95
C ASN A 69 18.41 2.21 12.10
N ALA A 70 19.07 1.04 12.15
CA ALA A 70 18.42 -0.21 12.52
C ALA A 70 17.90 -0.12 13.96
N GLY A 71 16.62 -0.46 14.15
CA GLY A 71 15.89 -0.35 15.40
C GLY A 71 14.97 0.87 15.46
N ASP A 72 15.30 1.93 14.73
CA ASP A 72 14.54 3.18 14.73
C ASP A 72 13.20 3.02 13.98
N SER A 73 12.21 3.80 14.39
CA SER A 73 10.91 3.88 13.72
C SER A 73 10.98 4.82 12.51
N ALA A 74 10.04 4.67 11.58
CA ALA A 74 9.81 5.64 10.51
C ALA A 74 8.46 6.34 10.77
N PRO A 75 8.41 7.68 10.92
CA PRO A 75 7.19 8.41 11.22
C PRO A 75 6.06 8.12 10.21
N GLY A 76 4.87 7.79 10.71
CA GLY A 76 3.72 7.46 9.86
C GLY A 76 3.79 6.07 9.20
N CYS A 77 4.86 5.30 9.41
CA CYS A 77 5.08 4.01 8.78
C CYS A 77 5.06 2.85 9.77
N SER A 78 4.32 1.80 9.40
CA SER A 78 4.32 0.53 10.14
C SER A 78 5.38 -0.40 9.56
N LEU A 79 6.57 -0.42 10.18
CA LEU A 79 7.68 -1.27 9.75
C LEU A 79 7.53 -2.71 10.28
N THR A 80 7.72 -3.69 9.39
CA THR A 80 7.86 -5.11 9.77
C THR A 80 9.09 -5.33 10.66
N SER A 81 9.17 -6.47 11.35
CA SER A 81 10.34 -6.83 12.16
C SER A 81 11.65 -6.84 11.36
N ASN A 82 11.60 -7.25 10.09
CA ASN A 82 12.77 -7.28 9.22
C ASN A 82 13.16 -5.86 8.78
N GLN A 83 12.19 -5.04 8.38
CA GLN A 83 12.44 -3.64 8.04
C GLN A 83 12.99 -2.86 9.24
N ARG A 84 12.43 -3.06 10.45
CA ARG A 84 12.96 -2.40 11.65
C ARG A 84 14.41 -2.79 11.93
N LYS A 85 14.78 -4.05 11.70
CA LYS A 85 16.16 -4.53 11.86
C LYS A 85 17.09 -4.06 10.74
N SER A 86 16.56 -3.61 9.59
CA SER A 86 17.37 -3.07 8.50
C SER A 86 17.72 -1.59 8.74
N ARG A 87 18.78 -1.15 8.06
CA ARG A 87 19.18 0.26 7.95
C ARG A 87 18.57 0.94 6.71
N ALA A 88 17.44 0.43 6.22
CA ALA A 88 16.76 1.05 5.10
C ALA A 88 16.17 2.39 5.54
N ASP A 89 16.34 3.41 4.71
CA ASP A 89 15.71 4.73 4.86
C ASP A 89 14.31 4.68 4.26
N PHE A 90 13.37 5.53 4.69
CA PHE A 90 11.98 5.44 4.22
C PHE A 90 11.41 6.79 3.81
N CYS A 91 10.63 6.82 2.73
CA CYS A 91 9.88 8.02 2.37
C CYS A 91 8.70 8.22 3.33
N VAL A 92 8.65 9.36 4.00
CA VAL A 92 7.60 9.72 4.96
C VAL A 92 6.95 11.06 4.59
N ALA A 93 5.82 11.38 5.21
CA ALA A 93 5.22 12.71 5.03
C ALA A 93 6.12 13.80 5.65
N ALA A 94 6.29 14.92 4.93
CA ALA A 94 6.97 16.09 5.47
C ALA A 94 6.27 16.58 6.75
N ARG A 95 7.05 16.95 7.78
CA ARG A 95 6.46 17.46 9.04
C ARG A 95 5.67 18.74 8.76
N GLY A 96 4.35 18.67 8.94
CA GLY A 96 3.43 19.80 8.69
C GLY A 96 2.89 19.91 7.27
N GLY A 97 3.29 19.03 6.34
CA GLY A 97 2.72 18.93 5.00
C GLY A 97 1.66 17.83 4.95
N SER A 98 0.41 18.20 4.68
CA SER A 98 -0.56 17.25 4.11
C SER A 98 -0.01 16.77 2.76
N PRO A 99 -0.15 15.49 2.39
CA PRO A 99 0.34 15.02 1.09
C PRO A 99 -0.47 15.71 0.00
N ASN A 100 0.17 16.57 -0.79
CA ASN A 100 -0.42 17.05 -2.04
C ASN A 100 -0.38 15.89 -3.06
N PRO A 101 -1.43 15.67 -3.87
CA PRO A 101 -1.42 14.60 -4.87
C PRO A 101 -0.37 14.89 -5.94
N ALA A 102 0.49 13.92 -6.23
CA ALA A 102 1.41 13.98 -7.37
C ALA A 102 0.63 14.23 -8.69
N PRO A 103 1.23 14.93 -9.68
CA PRO A 103 0.58 15.20 -10.96
C PRO A 103 0.35 13.91 -11.75
N ALA A 104 -0.77 13.89 -12.47
CA ALA A 104 -1.31 12.77 -13.22
C ALA A 104 -0.26 12.05 -14.10
N ALA A 105 -0.04 10.77 -13.81
CA ALA A 105 0.58 9.86 -14.77
C ALA A 105 -0.43 9.55 -15.89
N SER A 106 0.04 9.69 -17.13
CA SER A 106 -0.66 9.35 -18.38
C SER A 106 -1.07 7.86 -18.43
N PRO A 107 -2.00 7.47 -19.34
CA PRO A 107 -2.85 6.32 -19.15
C PRO A 107 -2.12 5.02 -19.46
N VAL A 108 -1.92 4.19 -18.44
CA VAL A 108 -1.63 2.77 -18.63
C VAL A 108 -2.93 2.08 -19.03
N ARG A 109 -2.94 1.54 -20.26
CA ARG A 109 -4.06 0.82 -20.88
C ARG A 109 -4.73 -0.14 -19.90
N SER A 110 -6.02 0.08 -19.65
CA SER A 110 -6.94 -0.91 -19.10
C SER A 110 -7.16 -2.06 -20.08
N PRO A 111 -7.36 -3.29 -19.57
CA PRO A 111 -8.21 -4.25 -20.27
C PRO A 111 -9.18 -4.98 -19.32
N PRO A 112 -10.34 -5.46 -19.83
CA PRO A 112 -11.33 -4.80 -20.65
C PRO A 112 -12.63 -4.54 -19.87
N THR A 113 -13.43 -3.63 -20.41
CA THR A 113 -14.85 -3.42 -20.12
C THR A 113 -15.65 -4.71 -20.15
N GLY A 114 -16.41 -4.96 -19.07
CA GLY A 114 -17.43 -5.99 -18.98
C GLY A 114 -18.65 -5.49 -18.19
N GLY A 115 -19.42 -4.61 -18.81
CA GLY A 115 -20.89 -4.57 -18.74
C GLY A 115 -21.59 -4.07 -17.47
N GLY A 116 -22.22 -2.89 -17.55
CA GLY A 116 -23.36 -2.52 -16.71
C GLY A 116 -23.50 -1.01 -16.50
N GLY A 117 -24.23 -0.35 -17.40
CA GLY A 117 -24.35 1.11 -17.47
C GLY A 117 -25.09 1.79 -16.30
N GLY A 118 -24.78 3.09 -16.13
CA GLY A 118 -25.47 4.01 -15.23
C GLY A 118 -24.48 4.85 -14.44
N GLY A 119 -24.24 6.09 -14.87
CA GLY A 119 -23.32 7.03 -14.24
C GLY A 119 -23.70 7.34 -12.78
N GLY A 120 -23.08 6.64 -11.84
CA GLY A 120 -23.18 6.86 -10.40
C GLY A 120 -21.91 6.43 -9.69
N ASN A 121 -21.63 7.01 -8.53
CA ASN A 121 -20.45 6.74 -7.68
C ASN A 121 -20.49 5.34 -7.01
N SER A 122 -21.00 4.31 -7.69
CA SER A 122 -21.10 2.95 -7.17
C SER A 122 -19.95 2.06 -7.63
N PHE A 123 -19.62 1.05 -6.83
CA PHE A 123 -18.53 0.11 -7.09
C PHE A 123 -18.77 -1.22 -6.35
N ALA A 124 -18.09 -2.29 -6.76
CA ALA A 124 -17.98 -3.48 -5.91
C ALA A 124 -16.90 -3.25 -4.84
N LEU A 125 -17.12 -3.71 -3.61
CA LEU A 125 -16.11 -3.62 -2.55
C LEU A 125 -15.44 -4.98 -2.40
N LYS A 126 -14.17 -5.08 -2.79
CA LYS A 126 -13.44 -6.36 -2.86
C LYS A 126 -12.40 -6.44 -1.74
N LEU A 127 -12.19 -7.63 -1.19
CA LEU A 127 -10.98 -7.92 -0.41
C LEU A 127 -9.76 -7.69 -1.30
N TYR A 128 -8.86 -6.83 -0.82
CA TYR A 128 -7.63 -6.53 -1.54
C TYR A 128 -6.66 -7.70 -1.40
N TRP A 129 -5.99 -8.03 -2.50
CA TRP A 129 -4.98 -9.08 -2.55
C TRP A 129 -3.66 -8.54 -3.12
N GLN A 130 -2.55 -9.10 -2.69
CA GLN A 130 -1.21 -8.86 -3.24
C GLN A 130 -0.39 -10.16 -3.29
N SER A 131 0.70 -10.15 -4.05
CA SER A 131 1.45 -11.35 -4.46
C SER A 131 2.03 -12.21 -3.34
N ASP A 132 2.19 -11.67 -2.15
CA ASP A 132 2.67 -12.37 -0.95
C ASP A 132 1.54 -13.01 -0.13
N TYR A 133 0.28 -12.68 -0.40
CA TYR A 133 -0.87 -13.27 0.31
C TYR A 133 -1.06 -14.73 -0.09
N TYR A 134 -1.35 -15.56 0.91
CA TYR A 134 -1.56 -16.99 0.77
C TYR A 134 -2.97 -17.38 1.23
N TRP A 135 -3.88 -17.47 0.26
CA TRP A 135 -5.29 -17.80 0.50
C TRP A 135 -5.64 -19.08 -0.25
N GLN A 136 -6.49 -19.92 0.33
CA GLN A 136 -6.91 -21.19 -0.29
C GLN A 136 -5.73 -22.06 -0.76
N GLU A 137 -4.64 -22.06 0.01
CA GLU A 137 -3.43 -22.82 -0.29
C GLU A 137 -2.76 -22.42 -1.63
N GLU A 138 -2.98 -21.20 -2.09
CA GLU A 138 -2.38 -20.67 -3.32
C GLU A 138 -1.96 -19.19 -3.19
N LYS A 139 -0.97 -18.78 -4.00
CA LYS A 139 -0.55 -17.37 -4.17
C LYS A 139 -1.17 -16.75 -5.41
N LYS A 140 -2.43 -17.05 -5.66
CA LYS A 140 -3.19 -16.57 -6.82
C LYS A 140 -4.33 -15.68 -6.34
N GLU A 141 -4.51 -14.56 -7.04
CA GLU A 141 -5.64 -13.68 -6.75
C GLU A 141 -6.96 -14.38 -7.08
N ARG A 142 -7.76 -14.64 -6.05
CA ARG A 142 -9.21 -14.84 -6.16
C ARG A 142 -9.90 -13.56 -5.73
N LYS A 143 -10.92 -13.17 -6.49
CA LYS A 143 -11.60 -11.88 -6.28
C LYS A 143 -12.84 -12.11 -5.43
N TRP A 144 -12.78 -11.66 -4.18
CA TRP A 144 -13.85 -11.83 -3.20
C TRP A 144 -14.53 -10.49 -2.92
N CYS A 145 -15.79 -10.36 -3.34
CA CYS A 145 -16.57 -9.13 -3.23
C CYS A 145 -17.54 -9.21 -2.05
N LEU A 146 -17.64 -8.11 -1.31
CA LEU A 146 -18.65 -7.89 -0.29
C LEU A 146 -20.04 -7.87 -0.93
N ASN A 147 -20.93 -8.68 -0.39
CA ASN A 147 -22.30 -8.78 -0.83
C ASN A 147 -23.25 -8.88 0.36
N CYS A 148 -24.51 -8.57 0.08
CA CYS A 148 -25.61 -8.99 0.94
C CYS A 148 -25.66 -10.53 0.96
N LYS A 149 -25.82 -11.12 2.15
CA LYS A 149 -26.04 -12.56 2.27
C LYS A 149 -27.51 -12.85 1.97
N GLY A 150 -27.78 -13.37 0.77
CA GLY A 150 -29.13 -13.51 0.24
C GLY A 150 -29.66 -12.19 -0.30
N GLY A 151 -30.56 -11.52 0.43
CA GLY A 151 -31.15 -10.24 0.02
C GLY A 151 -30.51 -9.02 0.71
N CYS A 152 -30.67 -7.83 0.12
CA CYS A 152 -30.15 -6.59 0.70
C CYS A 152 -31.19 -5.83 1.54
N ASN A 153 -31.78 -6.49 2.54
CA ASN A 153 -32.84 -5.91 3.37
C ASN A 153 -32.33 -5.58 4.78
N PRO A 154 -33.01 -4.71 5.56
CA PRO A 154 -32.73 -4.56 6.97
C PRO A 154 -32.71 -5.92 7.71
N GLY A 155 -31.74 -6.10 8.59
CA GLY A 155 -31.43 -7.34 9.30
C GLY A 155 -30.61 -8.37 8.52
N SER A 156 -30.39 -8.18 7.22
CA SER A 156 -29.56 -9.10 6.43
C SER A 156 -28.08 -9.02 6.83
N GLU A 157 -27.42 -10.16 6.88
CA GLU A 157 -25.97 -10.24 7.05
C GLU A 157 -25.24 -9.83 5.77
N ILE A 158 -23.94 -9.59 5.90
CA ILE A 158 -23.02 -9.39 4.78
C ILE A 158 -21.97 -10.49 4.75
N ALA A 159 -21.58 -10.90 3.54
CA ALA A 159 -20.63 -11.96 3.32
C ALA A 159 -19.81 -11.69 2.06
N ILE A 160 -18.74 -12.44 1.86
CA ILE A 160 -17.96 -12.41 0.62
C ILE A 160 -18.42 -13.49 -0.36
N TYR A 161 -18.45 -13.17 -1.65
CA TYR A 161 -18.72 -14.10 -2.76
C TYR A 161 -17.75 -13.81 -3.89
N ASP A 162 -17.70 -14.67 -4.91
CA ASP A 162 -16.88 -14.41 -6.09
C ASP A 162 -17.36 -13.13 -6.78
N CYS A 163 -16.44 -12.23 -7.10
CA CYS A 163 -16.75 -11.00 -7.80
C CYS A 163 -17.27 -11.22 -9.24
N ALA A 164 -17.14 -12.42 -9.81
CA ALA A 164 -17.76 -12.78 -11.07
C ALA A 164 -19.29 -13.00 -10.94
N ASP A 165 -19.78 -13.30 -9.73
CA ASP A 165 -21.18 -13.66 -9.48
C ASP A 165 -22.07 -12.43 -9.21
N SER A 166 -21.97 -11.41 -10.07
CA SER A 166 -22.79 -10.19 -10.00
C SER A 166 -22.74 -9.48 -8.62
N PRO A 167 -21.60 -8.85 -8.28
CA PRO A 167 -21.38 -8.33 -6.94
C PRO A 167 -22.33 -7.17 -6.63
N THR A 168 -22.76 -7.12 -5.37
CA THR A 168 -23.51 -6.02 -4.79
C THR A 168 -22.76 -4.73 -5.03
N GLN A 169 -23.46 -3.76 -5.61
CA GLN A 169 -22.90 -2.42 -5.83
C GLN A 169 -23.09 -1.60 -4.56
N TRP A 170 -22.01 -0.95 -4.12
CA TRP A 170 -21.95 -0.14 -2.92
C TRP A 170 -21.67 1.31 -3.26
N GLN A 171 -22.04 2.20 -2.35
CA GLN A 171 -21.76 3.63 -2.42
C GLN A 171 -21.25 4.10 -1.07
N PHE A 172 -20.13 4.83 -1.07
CA PHE A 172 -19.70 5.57 0.12
C PHE A 172 -20.41 6.92 0.17
N VAL A 173 -21.22 7.13 1.20
CA VAL A 173 -21.92 8.39 1.43
C VAL A 173 -21.16 9.17 2.49
N SER A 174 -20.55 10.29 2.10
CA SER A 174 -19.75 11.11 3.01
C SER A 174 -20.56 11.63 4.20
N ARG A 175 -19.96 11.56 5.40
CA ARG A 175 -20.48 12.11 6.66
C ARG A 175 -19.49 13.01 7.38
N GLY A 176 -18.33 13.24 6.78
CA GLY A 176 -17.28 14.08 7.32
C GLY A 176 -15.93 13.76 6.67
N PRO A 177 -14.86 14.41 7.12
CA PRO A 177 -13.51 14.11 6.66
C PRO A 177 -13.16 12.65 6.94
N ASN A 178 -12.89 11.87 5.88
CA ASN A 178 -12.57 10.45 5.95
C ASN A 178 -13.63 9.58 6.67
N GLU A 179 -14.90 10.00 6.65
CA GLU A 179 -16.01 9.30 7.29
C GLU A 179 -17.13 9.05 6.29
N VAL A 180 -17.63 7.81 6.26
CA VAL A 180 -18.68 7.39 5.34
C VAL A 180 -19.74 6.55 6.03
N GLN A 181 -20.97 6.59 5.52
CA GLN A 181 -21.87 5.44 5.57
C GLN A 181 -21.61 4.57 4.33
N ILE A 182 -21.61 3.25 4.50
CA ILE A 182 -21.48 2.30 3.40
C ILE A 182 -22.88 1.83 3.02
N LYS A 183 -23.37 2.31 1.88
CA LYS A 183 -24.76 2.14 1.41
C LYS A 183 -24.81 1.18 0.24
N VAL A 184 -25.85 0.33 0.17
CA VAL A 184 -26.15 -0.44 -1.04
C VAL A 184 -26.62 0.52 -2.14
N ALA A 185 -25.97 0.49 -3.30
CA ALA A 185 -26.29 1.40 -4.41
C ALA A 185 -27.78 1.31 -4.78
N ASN A 186 -28.41 2.48 -4.97
CA ASN A 186 -29.84 2.61 -5.30
C ASN A 186 -30.82 2.04 -4.26
N ARG A 187 -30.39 1.68 -3.04
CA ARG A 187 -31.27 1.24 -1.93
C ARG A 187 -30.99 2.02 -0.66
N ASP A 188 -32.01 2.31 0.15
CA ASP A 188 -31.84 3.03 1.42
C ASP A 188 -31.40 2.12 2.58
N VAL A 189 -30.38 1.30 2.33
CA VAL A 189 -29.86 0.29 3.26
C VAL A 189 -28.35 0.45 3.40
N CYS A 190 -27.87 0.52 4.64
CA CYS A 190 -26.49 0.79 5.02
C CYS A 190 -25.96 -0.32 5.93
N ILE A 191 -24.64 -0.53 5.91
CA ILE A 191 -23.96 -1.39 6.88
C ILE A 191 -24.02 -0.72 8.27
N GLN A 192 -24.25 -1.53 9.30
CA GLN A 192 -24.31 -1.13 10.70
C GLN A 192 -23.58 -2.14 11.59
N GLU A 193 -22.93 -1.66 12.66
CA GLU A 193 -22.46 -2.53 13.74
C GLU A 193 -23.61 -3.20 14.49
N LYS A 194 -23.53 -4.52 14.64
CA LYS A 194 -24.41 -5.36 15.46
C LYS A 194 -23.70 -5.78 16.75
N ALA A 195 -24.46 -6.27 17.74
CA ALA A 195 -23.91 -6.91 18.92
C ALA A 195 -22.97 -8.07 18.54
N GLY A 196 -21.98 -8.39 19.37
CA GLY A 196 -21.11 -9.55 19.16
C GLY A 196 -20.01 -9.38 18.11
N ASN A 197 -19.70 -8.16 17.69
CA ASN A 197 -18.74 -7.83 16.62
C ASN A 197 -19.21 -8.17 15.20
N ASP A 198 -20.51 -8.42 15.03
CA ASP A 198 -21.09 -8.66 13.73
C ASP A 198 -21.43 -7.34 13.01
N LEU A 199 -21.63 -7.46 11.71
CA LEU A 199 -22.15 -6.39 10.86
C LEU A 199 -23.46 -6.85 10.22
N GLU A 200 -24.41 -5.94 10.12
CA GLU A 200 -25.68 -6.18 9.44
C GLU A 200 -26.04 -5.01 8.53
N LEU A 201 -27.02 -5.25 7.67
CA LEU A 201 -27.68 -4.22 6.90
C LEU A 201 -28.85 -3.66 7.71
N GLU A 202 -29.01 -2.34 7.70
CA GLU A 202 -30.14 -1.64 8.31
C GLU A 202 -30.50 -0.43 7.45
N LYS A 203 -31.70 0.13 7.62
CA LYS A 203 -32.08 1.39 7.00
C LYS A 203 -31.01 2.46 7.27
N CYS A 204 -30.63 3.19 6.24
CA CYS A 204 -29.63 4.23 6.38
C CYS A 204 -30.11 5.33 7.35
N ASP A 205 -29.32 5.59 8.39
CA ASP A 205 -29.58 6.64 9.37
C ASP A 205 -28.34 7.53 9.54
N SER A 206 -28.47 8.76 9.05
CA SER A 206 -27.43 9.77 9.13
C SER A 206 -27.22 10.37 10.54
N SER A 207 -27.90 9.89 11.57
CA SER A 207 -27.58 10.20 12.97
C SER A 207 -26.87 9.04 13.68
N ASN A 208 -27.06 7.82 13.18
CA ASN A 208 -26.59 6.60 13.82
C ASN A 208 -25.07 6.41 13.67
N GLN A 209 -24.38 6.48 14.80
CA GLN A 209 -22.93 6.34 14.87
C GLN A 209 -22.43 4.93 14.56
N LYS A 210 -23.26 3.90 14.72
CA LYS A 210 -22.94 2.50 14.37
C LYS A 210 -22.87 2.27 12.85
N GLN A 211 -23.35 3.23 12.06
CA GLN A 211 -23.26 3.19 10.60
C GLN A 211 -22.08 4.01 10.07
N ARG A 212 -21.15 4.42 10.94
CA ARG A 212 -20.02 5.28 10.56
C ARG A 212 -18.73 4.49 10.44
N PHE A 213 -18.14 4.58 9.27
CA PHE A 213 -16.88 3.92 8.96
C PHE A 213 -15.85 4.93 8.48
N ILE A 214 -14.59 4.64 8.79
CA ILE A 214 -13.44 5.44 8.39
C ILE A 214 -12.44 4.54 7.64
N ALA A 215 -11.60 5.14 6.80
CA ALA A 215 -10.43 4.46 6.26
C ALA A 215 -9.29 4.59 7.29
N SER A 216 -9.09 3.54 8.09
CA SER A 216 -8.09 3.59 9.17
C SER A 216 -6.67 3.65 8.60
N GLY A 217 -5.91 4.67 9.01
CA GLY A 217 -4.52 4.86 8.58
C GLY A 217 -4.34 5.32 7.12
N GLY A 218 -5.42 5.75 6.44
CA GLY A 218 -5.38 6.19 5.04
C GLY A 218 -6.68 6.86 4.60
N SER A 219 -7.05 6.64 3.33
CA SER A 219 -8.21 7.23 2.66
C SER A 219 -8.98 6.19 1.84
N PHE A 220 -10.30 6.35 1.71
CA PHE A 220 -11.13 5.53 0.81
C PHE A 220 -10.81 5.73 -0.69
N ASN A 221 -9.91 6.66 -1.03
CA ASN A 221 -9.42 6.86 -2.39
C ASN A 221 -8.05 6.21 -2.64
N ASP A 222 -7.45 5.60 -1.61
CA ASP A 222 -6.20 4.86 -1.76
C ASP A 222 -6.43 3.56 -2.54
N ARG A 223 -5.35 2.99 -3.08
CA ARG A 223 -5.38 1.70 -3.81
C ARG A 223 -5.99 0.56 -2.97
N ARG A 224 -5.81 0.65 -1.66
CA ARG A 224 -6.38 -0.25 -0.66
C ARG A 224 -6.57 0.51 0.63
N PHE A 225 -7.55 0.13 1.43
CA PHE A 225 -7.86 0.77 2.70
C PHE A 225 -8.42 -0.24 3.70
N GLU A 226 -8.26 0.05 4.98
CA GLU A 226 -8.96 -0.70 6.03
C GLU A 226 -10.25 0.02 6.39
N VAL A 227 -11.36 -0.70 6.38
CA VAL A 227 -12.65 -0.16 6.78
C VAL A 227 -12.81 -0.37 8.27
N SER A 228 -12.88 0.69 9.06
CA SER A 228 -13.00 0.61 10.52
C SER A 228 -14.26 1.31 11.02
N PRO A 229 -14.99 0.75 12.00
CA PRO A 229 -16.05 1.51 12.66
C PRO A 229 -15.45 2.73 13.37
N LYS A 230 -16.06 3.90 13.18
CA LYS A 230 -15.53 5.19 13.64
C LYS A 230 -15.28 5.21 15.15
N GLN A 231 -16.19 4.61 15.93
CA GLN A 231 -16.11 4.59 17.38
C GLN A 231 -15.19 3.48 17.93
N ARG A 232 -14.74 2.55 17.09
CA ARG A 232 -13.91 1.39 17.49
C ARG A 232 -12.55 1.41 16.81
N ARG A 233 -11.72 2.36 17.23
CA ARG A 233 -10.33 2.47 16.73
C ARG A 233 -9.59 1.16 16.97
N GLY A 234 -8.85 0.70 15.96
CA GLY A 234 -8.12 -0.57 16.02
C GLY A 234 -8.96 -1.81 15.70
N TRP A 235 -10.23 -1.66 15.31
CA TRP A 235 -11.07 -2.73 14.76
C TRP A 235 -11.31 -2.52 13.26
N CYS A 236 -11.29 -3.60 12.50
CA CYS A 236 -11.37 -3.58 11.05
C CYS A 236 -12.42 -4.56 10.56
N MET A 237 -13.19 -4.14 9.56
CA MET A 237 -14.05 -5.00 8.76
C MET A 237 -13.18 -6.03 8.06
N THR A 238 -13.50 -7.30 8.26
CA THR A 238 -12.69 -8.42 7.78
C THR A 238 -13.55 -9.66 7.60
N GLN A 239 -12.97 -10.66 6.98
CA GLN A 239 -13.40 -12.05 7.10
C GLN A 239 -12.21 -12.88 7.61
N ARG A 240 -12.43 -14.05 8.18
CA ARG A 240 -11.36 -14.85 8.83
C ARG A 240 -10.42 -15.55 7.84
N HIS A 241 -9.24 -14.98 7.64
CA HIS A 241 -7.96 -15.54 7.15
C HIS A 241 -7.89 -16.30 5.81
N HIS A 242 -8.90 -17.05 5.41
CA HIS A 242 -8.89 -17.84 4.17
C HIS A 242 -10.21 -17.64 3.43
N PRO A 243 -10.32 -16.54 2.64
CA PRO A 243 -11.60 -16.15 2.07
C PRO A 243 -12.20 -17.23 1.16
N ARG A 244 -13.48 -17.51 1.40
CA ARG A 244 -14.35 -18.39 0.60
C ARG A 244 -15.72 -17.75 0.42
N THR A 245 -16.43 -18.22 -0.59
CA THR A 245 -17.83 -17.79 -0.82
C THR A 245 -18.69 -18.06 0.42
N ASN A 246 -19.63 -17.15 0.69
CA ASN A 246 -20.56 -17.19 1.80
C ASN A 246 -19.92 -17.12 3.21
N GLU A 247 -18.68 -16.66 3.33
CA GLU A 247 -18.09 -16.34 4.63
C GLU A 247 -18.55 -14.97 5.11
N ALA A 248 -19.01 -14.91 6.36
CA ALA A 248 -19.52 -13.69 6.96
C ALA A 248 -18.40 -12.65 7.11
N VAL A 249 -18.77 -11.39 6.89
CA VAL A 249 -17.89 -10.24 7.14
C VAL A 249 -18.29 -9.61 8.47
N ASN A 250 -17.34 -9.49 9.37
CA ASN A 250 -17.51 -8.99 10.72
C ASN A 250 -16.42 -7.96 11.03
N ILE A 251 -16.32 -7.52 12.29
CA ILE A 251 -15.21 -6.69 12.76
C ILE A 251 -14.32 -7.45 13.74
N GLU A 252 -13.02 -7.43 13.50
CA GLU A 252 -12.02 -7.99 14.41
C GLU A 252 -10.95 -6.92 14.70
N PRO A 253 -10.10 -7.09 15.74
CA PRO A 253 -8.94 -6.24 15.88
C PRO A 253 -8.14 -6.22 14.56
N CYS A 254 -7.77 -5.03 14.08
CA CYS A 254 -7.04 -4.88 12.82
C CYS A 254 -5.74 -5.68 12.81
N THR A 255 -5.12 -5.89 13.97
CA THR A 255 -3.95 -6.77 14.13
C THR A 255 -4.25 -8.23 13.78
N THR A 256 -5.45 -8.72 14.11
CA THR A 256 -5.89 -10.08 13.79
C THR A 256 -6.21 -10.17 12.30
N ALA A 257 -6.98 -9.22 11.77
CA ALA A 257 -7.33 -9.15 10.35
C ALA A 257 -6.07 -9.09 9.46
N ARG A 258 -5.05 -8.30 9.84
CA ARG A 258 -3.77 -8.21 9.13
C ARG A 258 -2.97 -9.50 9.17
N ARG A 259 -3.03 -10.28 10.26
CA ARG A 259 -2.35 -11.60 10.33
C ARG A 259 -2.99 -12.62 9.39
N GLY A 260 -4.28 -12.46 9.10
CA GLY A 260 -4.99 -13.25 8.10
C GLY A 260 -4.92 -12.66 6.69
N ASP A 261 -4.18 -11.57 6.49
CA ASP A 261 -4.10 -10.81 5.24
C ASP A 261 -5.46 -10.26 4.74
N THR A 262 -6.48 -10.21 5.58
CA THR A 262 -7.87 -9.91 5.18
C THR A 262 -8.39 -8.55 5.64
N SER A 263 -7.52 -7.69 6.17
CA SER A 263 -7.90 -6.37 6.67
C SER A 263 -8.15 -5.32 5.59
N TYR A 264 -7.58 -5.51 4.40
CA TYR A 264 -7.59 -4.50 3.34
C TYR A 264 -8.67 -4.78 2.30
N TRP A 265 -9.29 -3.70 1.84
CA TRP A 265 -10.31 -3.69 0.80
C TRP A 265 -9.95 -2.69 -0.29
N ASN A 266 -10.52 -2.84 -1.48
CA ASN A 266 -10.43 -1.86 -2.55
C ASN A 266 -11.75 -1.75 -3.32
N LYS A 267 -11.97 -0.59 -3.94
CA LYS A 267 -13.02 -0.42 -4.94
C LYS A 267 -12.65 -1.26 -6.17
N TYR A 268 -13.56 -2.10 -6.64
CA TYR A 268 -13.40 -3.02 -7.76
C TYR A 268 -14.44 -2.72 -8.85
#